data_AF-A0A074XU08-F1
#
_entry.id   AF-A0A074XU08-F1
#
_cell.length_a   1.000
_cell.length_b   1.000
_cell.length_c   1.000
_cell.angle_alpha   90.00
_cell.angle_beta   90.00
_cell.angle_gamma   90.00
#
_symmetry.space_group_name_H-M   'P 1'
#
loop_
_entity.id
_entity.type
_entity.pdbx_description
1 polymer ?
#
loop_
_entity_poly.entity_id
_entity_poly.type
_entity_poly.pdbx_seq_one_letter_code
_entity_poly.pdbx_strand_id
1 'polypeptide(L)'
;MPESRSKHPLVWIDCEMTGLDLSRDTVMSLCCFITDAQLNILDDQGYEAVIHHSKEQLDAMGEWCTNQHGKTGLTAQCLESEKTAETVATELLEYIQKYCPERKKALLAGNTVHADRAFLVQQPYTPVMKWLHHRILDVSAIKEAAKRWAPVEVIKKSPGKAGKHEARADILESIAEARYYQKAFFQNGTVPKEEPEAEADTAEVDGDAHGSIIGDKDVKPREITQEVGAGKSQTTVQSLEAEGFGATSGQQDLDRNGGNRDLAS
;
A
#
# COMPACT_ATOMS: atom_id res chain seq x y z
N MET A 1 -26.68 -1.83 -21.11
CA MET A 1 -25.99 -3.04 -21.61
C MET A 1 -25.70 -3.93 -20.43
N PRO A 2 -25.83 -5.27 -20.55
CA PRO A 2 -25.44 -6.17 -19.47
C PRO A 2 -23.94 -6.01 -19.15
N GLU A 3 -23.60 -6.14 -17.87
CA GLU A 3 -22.21 -6.14 -17.43
C GLU A 3 -21.43 -7.29 -18.09
N SER A 4 -20.18 -7.05 -18.45
CA SER A 4 -19.30 -8.05 -19.05
C SER A 4 -17.95 -8.08 -18.33
N ARG A 5 -17.27 -9.23 -18.36
CA ARG A 5 -15.97 -9.37 -17.69
C ARG A 5 -14.93 -8.46 -18.36
N SER A 6 -14.36 -7.54 -17.59
CA SER A 6 -13.20 -6.76 -18.03
C SER A 6 -11.94 -7.64 -18.05
N LYS A 7 -11.10 -7.44 -19.06
CA LYS A 7 -9.74 -7.99 -19.14
C LYS A 7 -8.68 -6.89 -19.11
N HIS A 8 -9.10 -5.64 -18.88
CA HIS A 8 -8.18 -4.50 -18.92
C HIS A 8 -7.24 -4.53 -17.71
N PRO A 9 -5.97 -4.11 -17.88
CA PRO A 9 -5.00 -4.07 -16.80
C PRO A 9 -5.39 -3.11 -15.67
N LEU A 10 -4.73 -3.26 -14.53
CA LEU A 10 -4.80 -2.37 -13.39
C LEU A 10 -3.45 -1.68 -13.21
N VAL A 11 -3.49 -0.36 -13.00
CA VAL A 11 -2.32 0.50 -12.78
C VAL A 11 -2.26 0.80 -11.29
N TRP A 12 -1.38 0.13 -10.60
CA TRP A 12 -1.17 0.23 -9.16
C TRP A 12 -0.22 1.38 -8.89
N ILE A 13 -0.64 2.41 -8.16
CA ILE A 13 0.23 3.53 -7.78
C ILE A 13 0.08 3.81 -6.30
N ASP A 14 1.22 4.04 -5.65
CA ASP A 14 1.33 4.59 -4.30
C ASP A 14 2.27 5.80 -4.34
N CYS A 15 1.87 6.89 -3.69
CA CYS A 15 2.62 8.12 -3.60
C CYS A 15 2.98 8.44 -2.14
N GLU A 16 4.22 8.90 -1.94
CA GLU A 16 4.60 9.60 -0.71
C GLU A 16 4.51 11.11 -0.96
N MET A 17 3.90 11.86 -0.05
CA MET A 17 3.70 13.30 -0.18
C MET A 17 4.31 14.08 0.99
N THR A 18 4.56 15.37 0.78
CA THR A 18 4.96 16.30 1.84
C THR A 18 3.85 16.56 2.88
N GLY A 19 2.61 16.23 2.52
CA GLY A 19 1.40 16.39 3.33
C GLY A 19 0.14 16.05 2.53
N LEU A 20 -1.02 16.54 2.98
CA LEU A 20 -2.34 16.21 2.39
C LEU A 20 -3.10 17.45 1.87
N ASP A 21 -2.51 18.64 1.93
CA ASP A 21 -3.10 19.86 1.40
C ASP A 21 -2.70 20.05 -0.07
N LEU A 22 -3.64 19.75 -0.97
CA LEU A 22 -3.46 19.83 -2.43
C LEU A 22 -3.04 21.22 -2.95
N SER A 23 -3.19 22.29 -2.16
CA SER A 23 -2.80 23.64 -2.56
C SER A 23 -1.31 23.94 -2.37
N ARG A 24 -0.62 23.15 -1.54
CA ARG A 24 0.78 23.40 -1.15
C ARG A 24 1.66 22.16 -1.17
N ASP A 25 1.11 20.99 -0.88
CA ASP A 25 1.85 19.74 -0.73
C ASP A 25 2.10 19.09 -2.10
N THR A 26 3.20 18.37 -2.22
CA THR A 26 3.66 17.77 -3.47
C THR A 26 4.06 16.31 -3.28
N VAL A 27 4.07 15.56 -4.40
CA VAL A 27 4.52 14.16 -4.43
C VAL A 27 6.04 14.13 -4.31
N MET A 28 6.56 13.44 -3.29
CA MET A 28 7.98 13.24 -2.99
C MET A 28 8.56 12.01 -3.69
N SER A 29 7.81 10.92 -3.71
CA SER A 29 8.16 9.72 -4.46
C SER A 29 6.89 8.99 -4.89
N LEU A 30 7.01 8.14 -5.89
CA LEU A 30 5.93 7.24 -6.28
C LEU A 30 6.47 5.91 -6.79
N CYS A 31 5.65 4.88 -6.62
CA CYS A 31 5.89 3.56 -7.18
C CYS A 31 4.69 3.14 -8.02
N CYS A 32 4.95 2.50 -9.16
CA CYS A 32 3.93 2.00 -10.07
C CYS A 32 4.18 0.55 -10.49
N PHE A 33 3.18 -0.30 -10.30
CA PHE A 33 3.13 -1.66 -10.84
C PHE A 33 1.93 -1.84 -11.76
N ILE A 34 2.08 -2.67 -12.78
CA ILE A 34 0.96 -3.05 -13.65
C ILE A 34 0.60 -4.51 -13.41
N THR A 35 -0.68 -4.79 -13.22
CA THR A 35 -1.17 -6.18 -13.24
C THR A 35 -2.16 -6.41 -14.37
N ASP A 36 -2.29 -7.66 -14.79
CA ASP A 36 -3.48 -8.07 -15.54
C ASP A 36 -4.76 -8.02 -14.67
N ALA A 37 -5.90 -8.37 -15.26
CA ALA A 37 -7.19 -8.42 -14.57
C ALA A 37 -7.27 -9.53 -13.49
N GLN A 38 -6.30 -10.44 -13.44
CA GLN A 38 -6.19 -11.53 -12.46
C GLN A 38 -5.17 -11.21 -11.37
N LEU A 39 -4.65 -9.98 -11.32
CA LEU A 39 -3.67 -9.50 -10.35
C LEU A 39 -2.27 -10.13 -10.53
N ASN A 40 -1.95 -10.69 -11.70
CA ASN A 40 -0.58 -11.11 -12.02
C ASN A 40 0.24 -9.89 -12.41
N ILE A 41 1.41 -9.71 -11.79
CA ILE A 41 2.32 -8.59 -12.10
C ILE A 41 2.91 -8.80 -13.50
N LEU A 42 2.87 -7.75 -14.33
CA LEU A 42 3.35 -7.79 -15.72
C LEU A 42 4.83 -7.37 -15.83
N ASP A 43 5.36 -6.72 -14.81
CA ASP A 43 6.74 -6.26 -14.70
C ASP A 43 7.18 -6.35 -13.24
N ASP A 44 8.05 -7.30 -12.92
CA ASP A 44 8.50 -7.55 -11.55
C ASP A 44 9.40 -6.42 -10.99
N GLN A 45 9.92 -5.57 -11.87
CA GLN A 45 10.71 -4.40 -11.44
C GLN A 45 9.80 -3.25 -11.03
N GLY A 46 8.71 -3.03 -11.76
CA GLY A 46 7.88 -1.84 -11.57
C GLY A 46 8.56 -0.57 -12.11
N TYR A 47 7.93 0.57 -11.85
CA TYR A 47 8.52 1.89 -12.04
C TYR A 47 8.55 2.63 -10.71
N GLU A 48 9.72 3.12 -10.32
CA GLU A 48 9.93 3.84 -9.06
C GLU A 48 10.69 5.14 -9.34
N ALA A 49 10.28 6.20 -8.65
CA ALA A 49 10.95 7.49 -8.75
C ALA A 49 10.88 8.27 -7.45
N VAL A 50 12.00 8.87 -7.07
CA VAL A 50 12.09 9.92 -6.06
C VAL A 50 12.25 11.25 -6.78
N ILE A 51 11.48 12.25 -6.36
CA ILE A 51 11.40 13.57 -7.00
C ILE A 51 12.20 14.57 -6.19
N HIS A 52 13.00 15.37 -6.89
CA HIS A 52 13.77 16.45 -6.29
C HIS A 52 12.87 17.42 -5.51
N HIS A 53 13.25 17.73 -4.27
CA HIS A 53 12.65 18.80 -3.47
C HIS A 53 13.75 19.67 -2.87
N SER A 54 13.52 20.98 -2.84
CA SER A 54 14.42 21.89 -2.16
C SER A 54 14.34 21.69 -0.64
N LYS A 55 15.38 22.13 0.07
CA LYS A 55 15.40 22.07 1.53
C LYS A 55 14.23 22.85 2.14
N GLU A 56 13.88 24.00 1.58
CA GLU A 56 12.79 24.84 2.05
C GLU A 56 11.42 24.15 1.93
N GLN A 57 11.20 23.39 0.86
CA GLN A 57 9.97 22.61 0.68
C GLN A 57 9.86 21.49 1.72
N LEU A 58 10.97 20.79 1.98
CA LEU A 58 11.03 19.70 2.94
C LEU A 58 10.90 20.21 4.39
N ASP A 59 11.51 21.36 4.71
CA ASP A 59 11.41 21.98 6.03
C ASP A 59 9.99 22.53 6.32
N ALA A 60 9.15 22.73 5.29
CA ALA A 60 7.76 23.16 5.43
C ALA A 60 6.77 22.02 5.73
N MET A 61 7.24 20.76 5.73
CA MET A 61 6.42 19.60 6.08
C MET A 61 5.92 19.65 7.52
N GLY A 62 4.75 19.06 7.76
CA GLY A 62 4.23 18.87 9.12
C GLY A 62 5.09 17.87 9.92
N GLU A 63 5.01 17.94 11.25
CA GLU A 63 5.83 17.13 12.17
C GLU A 63 5.79 15.63 11.85
N TRP A 64 4.61 15.09 11.53
CA TRP A 64 4.47 13.68 11.18
C TRP A 64 5.26 13.32 9.93
N CYS A 65 5.11 14.08 8.84
CA CYS A 65 5.83 13.85 7.57
C CYS A 65 7.34 13.98 7.76
N THR A 66 7.79 15.03 8.46
CA THR A 66 9.21 15.25 8.75
C THR A 66 9.83 14.07 9.51
N ASN A 67 9.14 13.59 10.55
CA ASN A 67 9.62 12.46 11.33
C ASN A 67 9.58 11.14 10.54
N GLN A 68 8.52 10.91 9.77
CA GLN A 68 8.35 9.66 9.03
C GLN A 68 9.34 9.56 7.87
N HIS A 69 9.39 10.58 7.01
CA HIS A 69 10.26 10.60 5.83
C HIS A 69 11.73 10.75 6.20
N GLY A 70 12.04 11.32 7.37
CA GLY A 70 13.38 11.32 7.93
C GLY A 70 13.83 9.91 8.34
N LYS A 71 12.95 9.09 8.93
CA LYS A 71 13.26 7.71 9.34
C LYS A 71 13.44 6.76 8.17
N THR A 72 12.64 6.91 7.11
CA THR A 72 12.77 6.10 5.88
C THR A 72 13.93 6.55 4.99
N GLY A 73 14.52 7.72 5.28
CA GLY A 73 15.58 8.33 4.47
C GLY A 73 15.06 8.99 3.20
N LEU A 74 13.74 9.03 2.98
CA LEU A 74 13.14 9.65 1.79
C LEU A 74 13.48 11.14 1.69
N THR A 75 13.53 11.87 2.81
CA THR A 75 13.92 13.29 2.81
C THR A 75 15.33 13.50 2.22
N ALA A 76 16.29 12.63 2.55
CA ALA A 76 17.64 12.71 2.00
C ALA A 76 17.66 12.36 0.51
N GLN A 77 16.91 11.32 0.11
CA GLN A 77 16.79 10.94 -1.30
C GLN A 77 16.16 12.04 -2.15
N CYS A 78 15.18 12.80 -1.62
CA CYS A 78 14.59 13.93 -2.33
C CYS A 78 15.58 15.09 -2.52
N LEU A 79 16.49 15.33 -1.57
CA LEU A 79 17.53 16.36 -1.71
C LEU A 79 18.57 15.96 -2.78
N GLU A 80 18.89 14.67 -2.85
CA GLU A 80 19.89 14.10 -3.78
C GLU A 80 19.33 13.82 -5.17
N SER A 81 18.01 13.65 -5.32
CA SER A 81 17.39 13.34 -6.60
C SER A 81 17.57 14.48 -7.60
N GLU A 82 17.82 14.13 -8.85
CA GLU A 82 17.88 15.06 -9.99
C GLU A 82 16.57 15.06 -10.81
N LYS A 83 15.61 14.18 -10.50
CA LYS A 83 14.37 14.05 -11.27
C LYS A 83 13.36 15.11 -10.86
N THR A 84 12.88 15.88 -11.83
CA THR A 84 11.74 16.80 -11.61
C THR A 84 10.41 16.06 -11.69
N ALA A 85 9.34 16.67 -11.14
CA ALA A 85 8.00 16.11 -11.24
C ALA A 85 7.54 15.95 -12.70
N GLU A 86 7.93 16.85 -13.61
CA GLU A 86 7.62 16.76 -15.05
C GLU A 86 8.30 15.56 -15.72
N THR A 87 9.55 15.31 -15.35
CA THR A 87 10.32 14.15 -15.82
C THR A 87 9.65 12.87 -15.35
N VAL A 88 9.35 12.78 -14.05
CA VAL A 88 8.66 11.62 -13.46
C VAL A 88 7.27 11.40 -14.06
N ALA A 89 6.50 12.46 -14.31
CA ALA A 89 5.18 12.35 -14.94
C ALA A 89 5.26 11.81 -16.37
N THR A 90 6.29 12.19 -17.13
CA THR A 90 6.54 11.72 -18.49
C THR A 90 6.93 10.25 -18.48
N GLU A 91 7.95 9.88 -17.69
CA GLU A 91 8.43 8.51 -17.53
C GLU A 91 7.31 7.57 -17.03
N LEU A 92 6.50 8.01 -16.06
CA LEU A 92 5.35 7.25 -15.55
C LEU A 92 4.31 6.99 -16.64
N LEU A 93 4.00 8.01 -17.46
CA LEU A 93 3.05 7.84 -18.56
C LEU A 93 3.57 6.85 -19.60
N GLU A 94 4.85 6.95 -19.98
CA GLU A 94 5.49 6.03 -20.93
C GLU A 94 5.48 4.59 -20.42
N TYR A 95 5.82 4.40 -19.15
CA TYR A 95 5.76 3.10 -18.48
C TYR A 95 4.33 2.51 -18.52
N ILE A 96 3.31 3.32 -18.18
CA ILE A 96 1.92 2.90 -18.24
C ILE A 96 1.50 2.54 -19.67
N GLN A 97 1.89 3.34 -20.66
CA GLN A 97 1.52 3.12 -22.07
C GLN A 97 2.10 1.83 -22.65
N LYS A 98 3.28 1.40 -22.18
CA LYS A 98 3.90 0.12 -22.56
C LYS A 98 2.99 -1.07 -22.27
N TYR A 99 2.30 -1.09 -21.13
CA TYR A 99 1.45 -2.21 -20.69
C TYR A 99 -0.05 -1.94 -20.88
N CYS A 100 -0.44 -0.67 -20.99
CA CYS A 100 -1.83 -0.20 -21.15
C CYS A 100 -1.96 0.70 -22.40
N PRO A 101 -1.80 0.16 -23.62
CA PRO A 101 -1.74 0.96 -24.84
C PRO A 101 -3.09 1.61 -25.22
N GLU A 102 -4.20 1.11 -24.68
CA GLU A 102 -5.53 1.66 -24.95
C GLU A 102 -5.92 2.75 -23.93
N ARG A 103 -6.21 3.96 -24.42
CA ARG A 103 -6.71 5.06 -23.57
C ARG A 103 -8.04 4.72 -22.91
N LYS A 104 -8.21 5.17 -21.66
CA LYS A 104 -9.44 5.07 -20.87
C LYS A 104 -9.91 3.63 -20.65
N LYS A 105 -9.00 2.66 -20.65
CA LYS A 105 -9.31 1.24 -20.37
C LYS A 105 -8.83 0.78 -19.00
N ALA A 106 -7.55 1.00 -18.69
CA ALA A 106 -6.96 0.60 -17.42
C ALA A 106 -7.45 1.50 -16.26
N LEU A 107 -7.65 0.91 -15.08
CA LEU A 107 -8.05 1.64 -13.88
C LEU A 107 -6.83 1.91 -12.99
N LEU A 108 -6.83 3.07 -12.32
CA LEU A 108 -5.95 3.31 -11.18
C LEU A 108 -6.38 2.40 -10.02
N ALA A 109 -5.42 1.76 -9.36
CA ALA A 109 -5.64 0.80 -8.28
C ALA A 109 -4.66 1.04 -7.12
N GLY A 110 -5.06 0.68 -5.91
CA GLY A 110 -4.25 0.82 -4.69
C GLY A 110 -5.12 0.84 -3.43
N ASN A 111 -4.50 0.90 -2.26
CA ASN A 111 -5.21 1.18 -1.01
C ASN A 111 -5.45 2.67 -0.88
N THR A 112 -6.69 3.10 -0.59
CA THR A 112 -6.98 4.53 -0.35
C THR A 112 -6.58 5.39 -1.55
N VAL A 113 -6.56 4.79 -2.74
CA VAL A 113 -5.94 5.36 -3.94
C VAL A 113 -6.63 6.64 -4.45
N HIS A 114 -7.80 6.97 -3.89
CA HIS A 114 -8.42 8.27 -4.10
C HIS A 114 -7.58 9.43 -3.55
N ALA A 115 -6.75 9.21 -2.51
CA ALA A 115 -5.81 10.18 -1.98
C ALA A 115 -4.66 10.44 -2.98
N ASP A 116 -4.00 9.39 -3.48
CA ASP A 116 -2.97 9.51 -4.52
C ASP A 116 -3.54 10.18 -5.77
N ARG A 117 -4.74 9.74 -6.18
CA ARG A 117 -5.46 10.32 -7.31
C ARG A 117 -5.65 11.83 -7.14
N ALA A 118 -5.89 12.33 -5.94
CA ALA A 118 -6.11 13.76 -5.70
C ALA A 118 -4.87 14.60 -6.04
N PHE A 119 -3.67 14.05 -5.84
CA PHE A 119 -2.41 14.66 -6.29
C PHE A 119 -2.17 14.41 -7.79
N LEU A 120 -2.41 13.19 -8.28
CA LEU A 120 -2.14 12.82 -9.67
C LEU A 120 -3.05 13.53 -10.70
N VAL A 121 -4.20 14.07 -10.28
CA VAL A 121 -5.02 14.89 -11.19
C VAL A 121 -4.46 16.30 -11.41
N GLN A 122 -3.56 16.76 -10.52
CA GLN A 122 -2.86 18.04 -10.68
C GLN A 122 -1.73 17.94 -11.71
N GLN A 123 -1.26 19.08 -12.18
CA GLN A 123 -0.04 19.12 -12.99
C GLN A 123 1.17 18.74 -12.12
N PRO A 124 2.19 18.07 -12.68
CA PRO A 124 2.34 17.66 -14.08
C PRO A 124 1.73 16.29 -14.44
N TYR A 125 1.06 15.61 -13.50
CA TYR A 125 0.57 14.24 -13.67
C TYR A 125 -0.78 14.12 -14.43
N THR A 126 -1.46 15.23 -14.69
CA THR A 126 -2.73 15.27 -15.43
C THR A 126 -2.74 14.40 -16.71
N PRO A 127 -1.69 14.32 -17.54
CA PRO A 127 -1.64 13.42 -18.71
C PRO A 127 -1.81 11.93 -18.35
N VAL A 128 -1.22 11.47 -17.24
CA VAL A 128 -1.39 10.10 -16.70
C VAL A 128 -2.85 9.84 -16.39
N MET A 129 -3.50 10.73 -15.63
CA MET A 129 -4.92 10.57 -15.28
C MET A 129 -5.86 10.72 -16.49
N LYS A 130 -5.46 11.49 -17.50
CA LYS A 130 -6.16 11.54 -18.80
C LYS A 130 -6.00 10.26 -19.60
N TRP A 131 -4.94 9.49 -19.39
CA TRP A 131 -4.75 8.17 -20.01
C TRP A 131 -5.61 7.10 -19.34
N LEU A 132 -5.66 7.09 -18.00
CA LEU A 132 -6.41 6.11 -17.21
C LEU A 132 -7.93 6.34 -17.25
N HIS A 133 -8.69 5.28 -16.99
CA HIS A 133 -10.14 5.34 -16.81
C HIS A 133 -10.50 6.22 -15.58
N HIS A 134 -11.73 6.76 -15.54
CA HIS A 134 -12.15 7.67 -14.47
C HIS A 134 -12.44 6.98 -13.14
N ARG A 135 -12.83 5.70 -13.19
CA ARG A 135 -13.02 4.84 -12.01
C ARG A 135 -11.68 4.38 -11.45
N ILE A 136 -11.70 4.05 -10.17
CA ILE A 136 -10.58 3.46 -9.45
C ILE A 136 -10.97 2.09 -8.90
N LEU A 137 -9.98 1.23 -8.68
CA LEU A 137 -10.10 0.05 -7.83
C LEU A 137 -9.46 0.36 -6.48
N ASP A 138 -10.27 0.81 -5.52
CA ASP A 138 -9.80 1.12 -4.18
C ASP A 138 -9.93 -0.11 -3.27
N VAL A 139 -8.79 -0.71 -2.92
CA VAL A 139 -8.71 -1.91 -2.06
C VAL A 139 -9.22 -1.61 -0.65
N SER A 140 -9.05 -0.38 -0.18
CA SER A 140 -9.52 0.05 1.15
C SER A 140 -11.04 0.05 1.22
N ALA A 141 -11.76 0.28 0.11
CA ALA A 141 -13.21 0.16 0.09
C ALA A 141 -13.67 -1.30 0.34
N ILE A 142 -12.96 -2.27 -0.25
CA ILE A 142 -13.23 -3.71 -0.03
C ILE A 142 -12.89 -4.09 1.41
N LYS A 143 -11.75 -3.60 1.94
CA LYS A 143 -11.35 -3.77 3.34
C LYS A 143 -12.40 -3.25 4.32
N GLU A 144 -12.92 -2.05 4.09
CA GLU A 144 -13.93 -1.46 4.96
C GLU A 144 -15.29 -2.20 4.90
N ALA A 145 -15.66 -2.72 3.73
CA ALA A 145 -16.81 -3.61 3.59
C ALA A 145 -16.59 -4.94 4.34
N ALA A 146 -15.41 -5.54 4.17
CA ALA A 146 -15.03 -6.77 4.84
C ALA A 146 -15.13 -6.64 6.36
N LYS A 147 -14.54 -5.59 6.96
CA LYS A 147 -14.60 -5.32 8.40
C LYS A 147 -16.02 -5.29 8.98
N ARG A 148 -17.02 -4.94 8.17
CA ARG A 148 -18.42 -4.84 8.59
C ARG A 148 -19.24 -6.10 8.32
N TRP A 149 -18.97 -6.79 7.22
CA TRP A 149 -19.87 -7.82 6.68
C TRP A 149 -19.26 -9.20 6.53
N ALA A 150 -17.93 -9.34 6.53
CA ALA A 150 -17.29 -10.64 6.40
C ALA A 150 -17.27 -11.39 7.74
N PRO A 151 -17.27 -12.73 7.72
CA PRO A 151 -17.04 -13.52 8.93
C PRO A 151 -15.71 -13.15 9.58
N VAL A 152 -15.66 -13.16 10.92
CA VAL A 152 -14.47 -12.81 11.71
C VAL A 152 -13.22 -13.57 11.27
N GLU A 153 -13.38 -14.83 10.84
CA GLU A 153 -12.24 -15.68 10.50
C GLU A 153 -11.63 -15.34 9.14
N VAL A 154 -12.39 -14.67 8.27
CA VAL A 154 -11.86 -14.05 7.05
C VAL A 154 -11.11 -12.77 7.40
N ILE A 155 -11.53 -12.02 8.42
CA ILE A 155 -10.80 -10.81 8.84
C ILE A 155 -9.47 -11.14 9.49
N LYS A 156 -9.44 -12.14 10.38
CA LYS A 156 -8.20 -12.58 11.05
C LYS A 156 -7.13 -13.09 10.11
N LYS A 157 -7.51 -13.56 8.91
CA LYS A 157 -6.60 -14.07 7.88
C LYS A 157 -6.20 -13.03 6.84
N SER A 158 -6.73 -11.81 6.93
CA SER A 158 -6.30 -10.71 6.06
C SER A 158 -4.82 -10.41 6.30
N PRO A 159 -4.03 -10.17 5.25
CA PRO A 159 -2.63 -9.77 5.41
C PRO A 159 -2.50 -8.55 6.32
N GLY A 160 -1.58 -8.62 7.28
CA GLY A 160 -1.15 -7.46 8.05
C GLY A 160 -0.25 -6.57 7.20
N LYS A 161 -0.31 -5.26 7.39
CA LYS A 161 0.65 -4.33 6.78
C LYS A 161 1.90 -4.24 7.65
N ALA A 162 3.08 -4.27 7.04
CA ALA A 162 4.32 -4.02 7.79
C ALA A 162 4.45 -2.54 8.18
N GLY A 163 3.72 -1.64 7.49
CA GLY A 163 3.68 -0.21 7.82
C GLY A 163 5.03 0.47 7.60
N LYS A 164 5.72 0.10 6.51
CA LYS A 164 7.04 0.65 6.20
C LYS A 164 6.98 2.09 5.68
N HIS A 165 5.85 2.51 5.12
CA HIS A 165 5.70 3.84 4.50
C HIS A 165 6.79 4.07 3.44
N GLU A 166 6.91 3.06 2.58
CA GLU A 166 7.79 3.06 1.42
C GLU A 166 6.91 2.65 0.24
N ALA A 167 6.79 3.54 -0.76
CA ALA A 167 5.82 3.38 -1.85
C ALA A 167 5.84 1.99 -2.52
N ARG A 168 7.04 1.41 -2.71
CA ARG A 168 7.20 0.06 -3.28
C ARG A 168 6.66 -1.04 -2.37
N ALA A 169 6.98 -0.98 -1.08
CA ALA A 169 6.50 -1.99 -0.14
C ALA A 169 4.96 -1.90 -0.03
N ASP A 170 4.45 -0.68 0.09
CA ASP A 170 3.03 -0.41 0.31
C ASP A 170 2.17 -0.79 -0.92
N ILE A 171 2.68 -0.62 -2.15
CA ILE A 171 1.96 -1.04 -3.35
C ILE A 171 1.94 -2.57 -3.54
N LEU A 172 3.03 -3.27 -3.18
CA LEU A 172 3.08 -4.73 -3.22
C LEU A 172 2.18 -5.34 -2.14
N GLU A 173 2.15 -4.74 -0.95
CA GLU A 173 1.18 -5.09 0.10
C GLU A 173 -0.27 -4.86 -0.37
N SER A 174 -0.53 -3.77 -1.09
CA SER A 174 -1.85 -3.48 -1.66
C SER A 174 -2.30 -4.55 -2.67
N ILE A 175 -1.40 -5.00 -3.55
CA ILE A 175 -1.67 -6.09 -4.51
C ILE A 175 -1.93 -7.40 -3.78
N ALA A 176 -1.14 -7.71 -2.75
CA ALA A 176 -1.32 -8.91 -1.94
C ALA A 176 -2.67 -8.90 -1.19
N GLU A 177 -3.05 -7.76 -0.60
CA GLU A 177 -4.35 -7.56 0.04
C GLU A 177 -5.50 -7.73 -0.97
N ALA A 178 -5.37 -7.17 -2.19
CA ALA A 178 -6.36 -7.35 -3.24
C ALA A 178 -6.50 -8.82 -3.68
N ARG A 179 -5.39 -9.56 -3.82
CA ARG A 179 -5.40 -11.00 -4.14
C ARG A 179 -6.10 -11.79 -3.03
N TYR A 180 -5.87 -11.43 -1.77
CA TYR A 180 -6.56 -12.04 -0.64
C TYR A 180 -8.08 -11.85 -0.74
N TYR A 181 -8.56 -10.61 -0.93
CA TYR A 181 -10.00 -10.35 -1.04
C TYR A 181 -10.62 -10.94 -2.30
N GLN A 182 -9.89 -10.98 -3.43
CA GLN A 182 -10.33 -11.66 -4.65
C GLN A 182 -10.65 -13.14 -4.36
N LYS A 183 -9.72 -13.84 -3.70
CA LYS A 183 -9.91 -15.24 -3.30
C LYS A 183 -11.05 -15.39 -2.29
N ALA A 184 -11.04 -14.59 -1.22
CA ALA A 184 -11.98 -14.75 -0.11
C ALA A 184 -13.44 -14.44 -0.47
N PHE A 185 -13.70 -13.43 -1.31
CA PHE A 185 -15.06 -12.93 -1.55
C PHE A 185 -15.60 -13.22 -2.95
N PHE A 186 -14.73 -13.33 -3.95
CA PHE A 186 -15.15 -13.38 -5.35
C PHE A 186 -14.83 -14.72 -6.03
N GLN A 187 -14.00 -15.57 -5.40
CA GLN A 187 -13.68 -16.91 -5.86
C GLN A 187 -14.13 -17.94 -4.80
N ASN A 188 -15.45 -18.15 -4.73
CA ASN A 188 -16.10 -19.32 -4.11
C ASN A 188 -15.88 -19.62 -2.62
N GLY A 189 -15.67 -18.63 -1.73
CA GLY A 189 -15.79 -18.81 -0.27
C GLY A 189 -14.85 -19.85 0.34
N THR A 190 -13.90 -20.40 -0.43
CA THR A 190 -12.81 -21.21 0.07
C THR A 190 -11.76 -20.25 0.56
N VAL A 191 -11.64 -20.13 1.89
CA VAL A 191 -10.49 -19.52 2.54
C VAL A 191 -9.22 -20.08 1.87
N PRO A 192 -8.26 -19.25 1.42
CA PRO A 192 -7.00 -19.75 0.89
C PRO A 192 -6.41 -20.75 1.89
N LYS A 193 -6.24 -22.00 1.46
CA LYS A 193 -5.40 -22.95 2.20
C LYS A 193 -3.97 -22.42 2.09
N GLU A 194 -3.24 -22.42 3.20
CA GLU A 194 -1.81 -22.13 3.19
C GLU A 194 -1.15 -23.01 2.13
N GLU A 195 -0.36 -22.40 1.25
CA GLU A 195 0.50 -23.16 0.35
C GLU A 195 1.50 -23.91 1.23
N PRO A 196 1.64 -25.23 1.10
CA PRO A 196 2.66 -25.95 1.87
C PRO A 196 4.03 -25.39 1.48
N GLU A 197 4.86 -25.14 2.48
CA GLU A 197 6.28 -24.89 2.30
C GLU A 197 6.84 -25.97 1.35
N ALA A 198 7.54 -25.53 0.31
CA ALA A 198 8.14 -26.43 -0.67
C ALA A 198 8.99 -27.47 0.08
N GLU A 199 8.55 -28.73 0.06
CA GLU A 199 9.36 -29.86 0.52
C GLU A 199 10.67 -29.83 -0.27
N ALA A 200 11.77 -29.67 0.45
CA ALA A 200 13.10 -29.76 -0.12
C ALA A 200 13.28 -31.14 -0.73
N ASP A 201 13.38 -31.17 -2.05
CA ASP A 201 13.71 -32.33 -2.86
C ASP A 201 15.07 -32.89 -2.39
N THR A 202 15.05 -33.97 -1.62
CA THR A 202 16.26 -34.71 -1.27
C THR A 202 16.54 -35.70 -2.38
N ALA A 203 17.30 -35.24 -3.38
CA ALA A 203 17.88 -36.11 -4.37
C ALA A 203 18.84 -37.10 -3.68
N GLU A 204 18.47 -38.38 -3.69
CA GLU A 204 19.38 -39.49 -3.40
C GLU A 204 20.53 -39.46 -4.41
N VAL A 205 21.76 -39.31 -3.89
CA VAL A 205 22.99 -39.51 -4.66
C VAL A 205 23.51 -40.90 -4.33
N ASP A 206 23.40 -41.80 -5.30
CA ASP A 206 24.14 -43.06 -5.36
C ASP A 206 25.65 -42.79 -5.35
N GLY A 207 26.38 -43.48 -4.48
CA GLY A 207 27.83 -43.36 -4.38
C GLY A 207 28.46 -44.40 -3.46
N ASP A 208 28.68 -45.60 -3.99
CA ASP A 208 29.56 -46.62 -3.41
C ASP A 208 30.99 -46.08 -3.21
N ALA A 209 31.54 -46.17 -2.00
CA ALA A 209 32.96 -46.47 -1.76
C ALA A 209 33.25 -46.87 -0.30
N HIS A 210 33.98 -47.97 -0.16
CA HIS A 210 34.45 -48.63 1.06
C HIS A 210 35.24 -47.75 2.06
N GLY A 211 35.10 -48.06 3.36
CA GLY A 211 36.06 -47.67 4.40
C GLY A 211 35.65 -48.10 5.82
N SER A 212 35.98 -49.33 6.21
CA SER A 212 35.88 -49.83 7.59
C SER A 212 36.90 -49.14 8.50
N ILE A 213 36.51 -48.77 9.74
CA ILE A 213 37.29 -48.95 10.99
C ILE A 213 36.39 -48.74 12.23
N ILE A 214 36.63 -49.62 13.19
CA ILE A 214 36.03 -49.90 14.51
C ILE A 214 36.25 -48.74 15.51
N GLY A 215 35.32 -48.50 16.46
CA GLY A 215 35.59 -47.64 17.61
C GLY A 215 34.41 -47.35 18.55
N ASP A 216 34.20 -48.27 19.48
CA ASP A 216 33.33 -48.24 20.68
C ASP A 216 33.42 -46.95 21.55
N LYS A 217 32.27 -46.42 22.03
CA LYS A 217 31.98 -46.14 23.46
C LYS A 217 30.78 -45.20 23.72
N ASP A 218 29.96 -45.67 24.65
CA ASP A 218 28.88 -45.01 25.39
C ASP A 218 29.22 -43.62 25.97
N VAL A 219 28.31 -42.64 25.80
CA VAL A 219 28.10 -41.55 26.77
C VAL A 219 26.61 -41.21 26.88
N LYS A 220 26.08 -41.31 28.11
CA LYS A 220 24.70 -41.01 28.53
C LYS A 220 24.38 -39.51 28.54
N PRO A 221 23.09 -39.12 28.43
CA PRO A 221 22.64 -37.73 28.44
C PRO A 221 22.71 -37.10 29.85
N ARG A 222 23.00 -35.79 29.91
CA ARG A 222 22.85 -34.96 31.12
C ARG A 222 21.57 -34.15 31.02
N GLU A 223 20.67 -34.40 31.96
CA GLU A 223 19.60 -33.49 32.38
C GLU A 223 20.20 -32.26 33.04
N ILE A 224 19.65 -31.08 32.75
CA ILE A 224 19.77 -29.90 33.62
C ILE A 224 18.36 -29.43 33.94
N THR A 225 18.08 -29.50 35.23
CA THR A 225 16.87 -29.15 35.96
C THR A 225 16.56 -27.65 35.94
N GLN A 226 15.26 -27.36 35.97
CA GLN A 226 14.66 -26.08 36.35
C GLN A 226 15.11 -25.62 37.75
N GLU A 227 15.33 -24.31 37.90
CA GLU A 227 15.07 -23.63 39.17
C GLU A 227 14.10 -22.47 38.97
N VAL A 228 13.15 -22.40 39.90
CA VAL A 228 12.02 -21.49 39.98
C VAL A 228 12.40 -20.38 40.96
N GLY A 229 12.24 -19.11 40.57
CA GLY A 229 12.49 -17.96 41.43
C GLY A 229 11.40 -16.91 41.27
N ALA A 230 10.51 -16.84 42.26
CA ALA A 230 9.36 -15.95 42.33
C ALA A 230 9.75 -14.48 42.58
N GLY A 231 8.96 -13.55 42.04
CA GLY A 231 9.02 -12.13 42.41
C GLY A 231 7.95 -11.29 41.71
N LYS A 232 6.81 -11.08 42.39
CA LYS A 232 5.74 -10.16 41.98
C LYS A 232 6.18 -8.70 42.12
N SER A 233 5.80 -7.85 41.18
CA SER A 233 5.42 -6.45 41.46
C SER A 233 4.41 -5.97 40.42
N GLN A 234 3.27 -5.52 40.93
CA GLN A 234 2.20 -4.84 40.19
C GLN A 234 2.63 -3.41 39.88
N THR A 235 2.36 -2.90 38.68
CA THR A 235 2.03 -1.47 38.50
C THR A 235 1.07 -1.28 37.32
N THR A 236 -0.16 -0.97 37.71
CA THR A 236 -1.19 -0.10 37.12
C THR A 236 -1.13 0.25 35.63
N VAL A 237 -2.17 -0.18 34.92
CA VAL A 237 -2.62 0.32 33.62
C VAL A 237 -3.24 1.70 33.81
N GLN A 238 -2.65 2.74 33.21
CA GLN A 238 -3.35 4.01 32.98
C GLN A 238 -3.89 4.02 31.55
N SER A 239 -5.21 4.06 31.49
CA SER A 239 -6.04 4.44 30.36
C SER A 239 -5.66 5.84 29.86
N LEU A 240 -5.24 5.96 28.60
CA LEU A 240 -5.29 7.22 27.87
C LEU A 240 -6.61 7.26 27.10
N GLU A 241 -7.41 8.22 27.50
CA GLU A 241 -8.72 8.52 26.96
C GLU A 241 -8.62 9.01 25.51
N ALA A 242 -9.62 8.62 24.74
CA ALA A 242 -9.85 9.10 23.39
C ALA A 242 -10.23 10.58 23.43
N GLU A 243 -9.41 11.46 22.86
CA GLU A 243 -9.86 12.78 22.46
C GLU A 243 -10.71 12.65 21.19
N GLY A 244 -12.02 12.84 21.39
CA GLY A 244 -13.01 12.87 20.33
C GLY A 244 -12.87 14.12 19.46
N PHE A 245 -12.78 13.91 18.15
CA PHE A 245 -13.06 14.95 17.17
C PHE A 245 -14.56 15.24 17.15
N GLY A 246 -14.98 16.21 17.96
CA GLY A 246 -16.26 16.87 17.85
C GLY A 246 -16.28 17.78 16.61
N ALA A 247 -17.17 17.46 15.67
CA ALA A 247 -17.53 18.36 14.60
C ALA A 247 -18.27 19.57 15.19
N THR A 248 -17.68 20.76 15.10
CA THR A 248 -18.40 22.01 15.34
C THR A 248 -18.98 22.51 14.03
N SER A 249 -20.26 22.22 13.82
CA SER A 249 -21.13 22.91 12.87
C SER A 249 -21.37 24.35 13.35
N GLY A 250 -20.74 25.32 12.71
CA GLY A 250 -21.08 26.73 12.86
C GLY A 250 -22.26 27.08 11.95
N GLN A 251 -23.44 27.16 12.52
CA GLN A 251 -24.67 27.62 11.87
C GLN A 251 -25.18 28.82 12.67
N GLN A 252 -25.06 30.02 12.10
CA GLN A 252 -26.02 31.14 12.14
C GLN A 252 -25.33 32.44 11.69
N ASP A 253 -25.80 33.00 10.57
CA ASP A 253 -26.50 34.29 10.61
C ASP A 253 -27.28 34.48 9.31
N LEU A 254 -28.61 34.36 9.46
CA LEU A 254 -29.61 34.80 8.50
C LEU A 254 -30.06 36.21 8.87
N ASP A 255 -30.53 36.92 7.85
CA ASP A 255 -31.24 38.19 7.85
C ASP A 255 -30.38 39.47 7.81
N ARG A 256 -30.30 40.09 6.62
CA ARG A 256 -31.26 41.14 6.24
C ARG A 256 -31.04 41.69 4.82
N ASN A 257 -32.18 41.77 4.13
CA ASN A 257 -32.59 42.75 3.12
C ASN A 257 -31.85 42.84 1.77
N GLY A 258 -32.52 42.32 0.74
CA GLY A 258 -33.47 43.18 0.02
C GLY A 258 -33.07 43.57 -1.41
N GLY A 259 -33.86 43.11 -2.37
CA GLY A 259 -34.23 43.95 -3.51
C GLY A 259 -33.82 43.48 -4.91
N ASN A 260 -34.79 42.82 -5.54
CA ASN A 260 -35.37 43.19 -6.84
C ASN A 260 -34.75 42.66 -8.17
N ARG A 261 -35.69 42.10 -8.94
CA ARG A 261 -35.86 42.10 -10.42
C ARG A 261 -35.15 41.03 -11.24
N ASP A 262 -35.98 40.09 -11.70
CA ASP A 262 -36.36 39.90 -13.10
C ASP A 262 -35.36 40.45 -14.15
N LEU A 263 -34.93 39.59 -15.07
CA LEU A 263 -35.33 39.65 -16.48
C LEU A 263 -34.79 38.44 -17.26
N ALA A 264 -35.75 37.67 -17.77
CA ALA A 264 -35.80 36.99 -19.07
C ALA A 264 -34.53 36.81 -19.91
N SER A 265 -34.28 35.55 -20.32
CA SER A 265 -34.23 35.02 -21.70
C SER A 265 -33.22 33.89 -21.82
#